data_AF-A0AAW0H836-F1
#
_entry.id   AF-A0AAW0H836-F1
#
_cell.length_a   1.000
_cell.length_b   1.000
_cell.length_c   1.000
_cell.angle_alpha   90.00
_cell.angle_beta   90.00
_cell.angle_gamma   90.00
#
_symmetry.space_group_name_H-M   'P 1'
#
loop_
_entity.id
_entity.type
_entity.pdbx_description
1 polymer ?
#
loop_
_entity_poly.entity_id
_entity_poly.type
_entity_poly.pdbx_seq_one_letter_code
_entity_poly.pdbx_strand_id
1 'polypeptide(L)'
;MYDSFDNTYQATIGIDFLSKTMYLEDRTIRLQLWDTAGQERFRSLIPSYIRDSAAAVVVYDITNVNSFQQTTKWIDDVRTERGSDVIIMLVGNKTDLADK
;
A
#
# COMPACT_ATOMS: atom_id res chain seq x y z
N MET A 1 -19.66 7.27 -2.26
CA MET A 1 -18.41 6.63 -2.72
C MET A 1 -17.18 7.22 -2.00
N TYR A 2 -17.34 7.62 -0.74
CA TYR A 2 -16.28 7.84 0.24
C TYR A 2 -16.87 7.32 1.55
N ASP A 3 -16.04 6.73 2.42
CA ASP A 3 -16.46 6.15 3.71
C ASP A 3 -17.35 4.90 3.59
N SER A 4 -16.94 3.94 2.77
CA SER A 4 -17.61 2.65 2.63
C SER A 4 -16.59 1.52 2.58
N PHE A 5 -16.88 0.41 3.26
CA PHE A 5 -16.10 -0.82 3.22
C PHE A 5 -16.91 -1.93 2.54
N ASP A 6 -16.32 -2.62 1.57
CA ASP A 6 -16.93 -3.80 0.94
C ASP A 6 -16.42 -5.06 1.65
N ASN A 7 -17.35 -5.86 2.18
CA ASN A 7 -17.06 -7.15 2.80
C ASN A 7 -16.70 -8.23 1.78
N THR A 8 -16.97 -7.98 0.50
CA THR A 8 -16.67 -8.90 -0.60
C THR A 8 -15.21 -8.74 -0.99
N TYR A 9 -14.40 -9.76 -0.75
CA TYR A 9 -13.00 -9.74 -1.18
C TYR A 9 -12.90 -9.79 -2.70
N GLN A 10 -12.40 -8.70 -3.29
CA GLN A 10 -11.97 -8.65 -4.69
C GLN A 10 -10.47 -8.39 -4.72
N ALA A 11 -9.70 -9.38 -5.19
CA ALA A 11 -8.25 -9.23 -5.33
C ALA A 11 -7.94 -8.21 -6.44
N THR A 12 -7.08 -7.23 -6.16
CA THR A 12 -6.53 -6.34 -7.18
C THR A 12 -5.82 -7.17 -8.25
N ILE A 13 -6.19 -6.97 -9.52
CA ILE A 13 -5.56 -7.64 -10.66
C ILE A 13 -4.56 -6.67 -11.28
N GLY A 14 -3.27 -7.00 -11.15
CA GLY A 14 -2.22 -6.08 -11.57
C GLY A 14 -2.14 -4.89 -10.62
N ILE A 15 -2.68 -3.74 -11.04
CA ILE A 15 -2.54 -2.45 -10.34
C ILE A 15 -3.81 -1.64 -10.53
N ASP A 16 -4.22 -0.92 -9.49
CA ASP A 16 -5.29 0.06 -9.53
C ASP A 16 -4.76 1.47 -9.20
N PHE A 17 -5.43 2.49 -9.73
CA PHE A 17 -5.02 3.88 -9.62
C PHE A 17 -6.19 4.75 -9.17
N LEU A 18 -5.97 5.51 -8.09
CA LEU A 18 -6.90 6.51 -7.60
C LEU A 18 -6.18 7.86 -7.49
N SER A 19 -6.80 8.92 -8.01
CA SER A 19 -6.33 10.29 -7.77
C SER A 19 -7.35 11.08 -6.97
N LYS A 20 -6.89 11.74 -5.90
CA LYS A 20 -7.72 12.58 -5.04
C LYS A 20 -7.04 13.92 -4.79
N THR A 21 -7.70 15.00 -5.20
CA THR A 21 -7.26 16.35 -4.83
C THR A 21 -7.74 16.66 -3.41
N MET A 22 -6.81 17.07 -2.55
CA MET A 22 -7.05 17.51 -1.18
C MET A 22 -6.65 18.97 -1.03
N TYR A 23 -7.39 19.68 -0.19
CA TYR A 23 -7.12 21.07 0.17
C TYR A 23 -6.68 21.08 1.63
N LEU A 24 -5.42 21.39 1.88
CA LEU A 24 -4.82 21.49 3.21
C LEU A 24 -4.44 22.95 3.41
N GLU A 25 -5.07 23.64 4.36
CA GLU A 25 -4.80 25.04 4.76
C GLU A 25 -4.32 25.99 3.63
N ASP A 26 -3.02 26.02 3.33
CA ASP A 26 -2.35 26.89 2.36
C ASP A 26 -2.04 26.24 0.98
N ARG A 27 -2.36 24.96 0.78
CA ARG A 27 -1.93 24.15 -0.37
C ARG A 27 -3.01 23.24 -0.92
N THR A 28 -3.03 23.13 -2.24
CA THR A 28 -3.77 22.10 -2.96
C THR A 28 -2.82 20.95 -3.28
N ILE A 29 -3.09 19.76 -2.76
CA ILE A 29 -2.30 18.56 -2.98
C ILE A 29 -3.10 17.58 -3.83
N ARG A 30 -2.54 17.13 -4.95
CA ARG A 30 -3.10 16.02 -5.73
C ARG A 30 -2.45 14.72 -5.28
N LEU A 31 -3.15 13.94 -4.47
CA LEU A 31 -2.72 12.59 -4.13
C LEU A 31 -2.94 11.65 -5.30
N GLN A 32 -1.93 10.82 -5.56
CA GLN A 32 -1.95 9.73 -6.52
C GLN A 32 -1.66 8.45 -5.72
N LEU A 33 -2.68 7.61 -5.61
CA LEU A 33 -2.66 6.36 -4.87
C LEU A 33 -2.56 5.23 -5.90
N TRP A 34 -1.53 4.41 -5.76
CA TRP A 34 -1.31 3.22 -6.55
C TRP A 34 -1.52 2.02 -5.64
N ASP A 35 -2.60 1.28 -5.85
CA ASP A 35 -2.82 0.00 -5.19
C ASP A 35 -2.23 -1.12 -6.06
N THR A 36 -1.36 -1.93 -5.49
CA THR A 36 -0.65 -2.97 -6.23
C THR A 36 -1.10 -4.34 -5.77
N ALA A 37 -1.31 -5.27 -6.70
CA ALA A 37 -1.59 -6.65 -6.35
C ALA A 37 -0.44 -7.26 -5.53
N GLY A 38 -0.75 -7.76 -4.33
CA GLY A 38 0.21 -8.49 -3.49
C GLY A 38 0.58 -9.89 -4.03
N GLN A 39 0.06 -10.29 -5.19
CA GLN A 39 0.33 -11.59 -5.79
C GLN A 39 1.66 -11.59 -6.55
N GLU A 40 2.46 -12.64 -6.36
CA GLU A 40 3.79 -12.79 -6.97
C GLU A 40 3.80 -12.67 -8.49
N ARG A 41 2.73 -13.11 -9.17
CA ARG A 41 2.59 -13.04 -10.64
C ARG A 41 2.61 -11.61 -11.20
N PHE A 42 2.35 -10.59 -10.38
CA PHE A 42 2.38 -9.18 -10.78
C PHE A 42 3.60 -8.43 -10.23
N ARG A 43 4.50 -9.13 -9.54
CA ARG A 43 5.65 -8.52 -8.86
C ARG A 43 6.59 -7.77 -9.80
N SER A 44 6.71 -8.21 -11.06
CA SER A 44 7.53 -7.54 -12.07
C SER A 44 7.06 -6.13 -12.43
N LEU A 45 5.79 -5.81 -12.16
CA LEU A 45 5.23 -4.47 -12.42
C LEU A 45 5.59 -3.50 -11.31
N ILE A 46 5.66 -3.96 -10.07
CA ILE A 46 5.73 -3.13 -8.86
C ILE A 46 6.90 -2.13 -8.86
N PRO A 47 8.13 -2.48 -9.26
CA PRO A 47 9.25 -1.54 -9.28
C PRO A 47 8.98 -0.22 -10.02
N SER A 48 8.32 -0.27 -11.18
CA SER A 48 8.06 0.95 -11.96
C SER A 48 7.10 1.93 -11.29
N TYR A 49 6.24 1.45 -10.39
CA TYR A 49 5.27 2.29 -9.66
C TYR A 49 5.86 2.81 -8.35
N ILE A 50 6.81 2.08 -7.77
CA ILE A 50 7.53 2.54 -6.59
C ILE A 50 8.50 3.68 -6.94
N ARG A 51 9.15 3.64 -8.11
CA ARG A 51 10.28 4.53 -8.49
C ARG A 51 10.07 6.03 -8.26
N ASP A 52 8.85 6.55 -8.36
CA ASP A 52 8.55 7.97 -8.17
C ASP A 52 7.67 8.24 -6.94
N SER A 53 7.51 7.24 -6.06
CA SER A 53 6.67 7.34 -4.87
C SER A 53 7.31 8.20 -3.79
N ALA A 54 6.54 9.17 -3.26
CA ALA A 54 6.94 9.95 -2.09
C ALA A 54 6.82 9.16 -0.78
N ALA A 55 5.86 8.23 -0.72
CA ALA A 55 5.64 7.36 0.42
C ALA A 55 5.15 5.98 -0.04
N ALA A 56 5.42 4.96 0.78
CA ALA A 56 4.93 3.61 0.61
C ALA A 56 4.19 3.16 1.89
N VAL A 57 2.99 2.61 1.72
CA VAL A 57 2.22 2.01 2.80
C VAL A 57 2.30 0.49 2.65
N VAL A 58 3.02 -0.17 3.54
CA VAL A 58 3.15 -1.63 3.58
C VAL A 58 2.17 -2.16 4.60
N VAL A 59 1.20 -2.94 4.14
CA VAL A 59 0.08 -3.41 4.98
C VAL A 59 0.21 -4.91 5.23
N TYR A 60 -0.03 -5.33 6.47
CA TYR A 60 -0.17 -6.74 6.84
C TYR A 60 -1.47 -6.99 7.60
N ASP A 61 -1.87 -8.24 7.70
CA ASP A 61 -3.04 -8.68 8.47
C ASP A 61 -2.55 -9.13 9.85
N ILE A 62 -3.03 -8.49 10.92
CA ILE A 62 -2.59 -8.80 12.28
C ILE A 62 -2.95 -10.23 12.73
N THR A 63 -3.93 -10.86 12.08
CA THR A 63 -4.34 -12.24 12.37
C THR A 63 -3.49 -13.26 11.62
N ASN A 64 -2.61 -12.82 10.71
CA ASN A 64 -1.78 -13.69 9.87
C ASN A 64 -0.30 -13.30 9.96
N VAL A 65 0.44 -14.01 10.82
CA VAL A 65 1.88 -13.79 11.02
C VAL A 65 2.71 -13.92 9.75
N ASN A 66 2.32 -14.77 8.80
CA ASN A 66 3.04 -14.92 7.53
C ASN A 66 2.95 -13.64 6.69
N SER A 67 1.82 -12.92 6.76
CA SER A 67 1.67 -11.63 6.08
C SER A 67 2.60 -10.58 6.67
N PHE A 68 2.81 -10.59 7.99
CA PHE A 68 3.78 -9.73 8.67
C PHE A 68 5.22 -10.07 8.26
N GLN A 69 5.59 -11.35 8.28
CA GLN A 69 6.95 -11.76 7.88
C GLN A 69 7.29 -11.35 6.45
N GLN A 70 6.31 -11.35 5.54
CA GLN A 70 6.48 -10.93 4.16
C GLN A 70 6.70 -9.41 4.00
N THR A 71 6.35 -8.57 5.00
CA THR A 71 6.52 -7.11 4.88
C THR A 71 7.98 -6.71 4.74
N THR A 72 8.91 -7.45 5.35
CA THR A 72 10.36 -7.20 5.22
C THR A 72 10.77 -7.17 3.75
N LYS A 73 10.32 -8.15 2.96
CA LYS A 73 10.62 -8.24 1.54
C LYS A 73 10.06 -7.04 0.76
N TRP A 74 8.86 -6.58 1.10
CA TRP A 74 8.26 -5.40 0.48
C TRP A 74 8.99 -4.10 0.84
N ILE A 75 9.43 -3.97 2.09
CA ILE A 75 10.22 -2.82 2.56
C ILE A 75 11.57 -2.79 1.84
N ASP A 76 12.22 -3.95 1.66
CA ASP A 76 13.49 -4.05 0.95
C ASP A 76 13.35 -3.71 -0.53
N ASP A 77 12.27 -4.17 -1.20
CA ASP A 77 11.97 -3.79 -2.58
C ASP A 77 11.79 -2.27 -2.71
N VAL A 78 11.05 -1.64 -1.77
CA VAL A 78 10.84 -0.18 -1.76
C VAL A 78 12.16 0.58 -1.57
N ARG A 79 12.99 0.14 -0.63
CA ARG A 79 14.31 0.74 -0.39
C ARG A 79 15.26 0.55 -1.55
N THR A 80 15.18 -0.58 -2.26
CA THR A 80 16.00 -0.86 -3.43
C THR A 80 15.67 0.11 -4.58
N GLU A 81 14.40 0.43 -4.79
CA GLU A 81 13.96 1.31 -5.88
C GLU A 81 14.04 2.81 -5.54
N ARG A 82 13.85 3.21 -4.27
CA ARG A 82 13.78 4.64 -3.86
C ARG A 82 14.91 5.11 -2.95
N GLY A 83 15.70 4.21 -2.39
CA GLY A 83 16.66 4.55 -1.35
C GLY A 83 16.00 5.02 -0.05
N SER A 84 16.66 5.94 0.65
CA SER A 84 16.23 6.44 1.97
C SER A 84 15.23 7.60 1.93
N ASP A 85 14.96 8.16 0.75
CA ASP A 85 14.14 9.38 0.62
C ASP A 85 12.62 9.11 0.65
N VAL A 86 12.22 7.84 0.52
CA VAL A 86 10.82 7.43 0.60
C VAL A 86 10.38 7.24 2.05
N ILE A 87 9.23 7.80 2.39
CA ILE A 87 8.60 7.56 3.69
C ILE A 87 7.93 6.17 3.66
N ILE A 88 8.35 5.27 4.54
CA ILE A 88 7.75 3.93 4.64
C ILE A 88 6.89 3.86 5.90
N MET A 89 5.61 3.54 5.72
CA MET A 89 4.65 3.30 6.80
C MET A 89 4.27 1.82 6.82
N LEU A 90 4.48 1.15 7.96
CA LEU A 90 4.01 -0.21 8.20
C LEU A 90 2.65 -0.16 8.91
N VAL A 91 1.64 -0.82 8.36
CA VAL A 91 0.27 -0.79 8.86
C VAL A 91 -0.20 -2.20 9.16
N GLY A 92 -0.55 -2.47 10.42
CA GLY A 92 -1.28 -3.68 10.81
C GLY A 92 -2.78 -3.45 10.63
N ASN A 93 -3.37 -4.11 9.65
CA ASN A 93 -4.79 -4.02 9.34
C ASN A 93 -5.59 -5.16 10.00
N LYS A 94 -6.92 -5.03 10.01
CA LYS A 94 -7.89 -5.96 10.61
C LYS A 94 -7.83 -6.06 12.12
N THR A 95 -7.59 -4.92 12.78
CA THR A 95 -7.54 -4.82 14.24
C THR A 95 -8.86 -5.21 14.92
N ASP A 96 -9.98 -5.10 14.21
CA ASP A 96 -11.29 -5.58 14.63
C ASP A 96 -11.36 -7.11 14.86
N LEU A 97 -10.39 -7.86 14.33
CA LEU A 97 -10.28 -9.31 14.50
C LEU A 97 -9.28 -9.74 15.58
N ALA A 98 -8.65 -8.80 16.30
CA ALA A 98 -7.60 -9.10 17.29
C ALA A 98 -8.09 -9.99 18.45
N ASP A 99 -9.35 -9.82 18.85
CA ASP A 99 -9.95 -10.46 20.02
C ASP A 99 -10.89 -11.63 19.66
N LYS A 100 -10.84 -12.12 18.41
CA LYS A 100 -11.68 -13.23 17.94
C LYS A 100 -10.97 -14.59 18.00
#